data_AF-A0A4J1NYA7-F1
#
_entry.id   AF-A0A4J1NYA7-F1
#
_cell.length_a   1.000
_cell.length_b   1.000
_cell.length_c   1.000
_cell.angle_alpha   90.00
_cell.angle_beta   90.00
_cell.angle_gamma   90.00
#
_symmetry.space_group_name_H-M   'P 1'
#
loop_
_entity.id
_entity.type
_entity.pdbx_description
1 polymer ?
#
loop_
_entity_poly.entity_id
_entity_poly.type
_entity_poly.pdbx_seq_one_letter_code
_entity_poly.pdbx_strand_id
1 'polypeptide(L)'
;MERSRFEEMFQLQSSHLTTQEKLQLFTSVFAGRYDVYAKNFINEQGKIQYFPSYDYGWKQLPPEKRSFQTLTNSVLKSHFRGEAAIGIFPMHLDDSCYFLVLDLDEGDWKEAGLTIRRIARERQMEAHLEISRSGYGLHIWFFFEEAILSQKARLFGKKLLELAMQESMQLSFDSFDGMFPNQDVLPKGEFDNLISLPFQGEAYHQGRTVFVDEHFQPYEDQWRYLQEIQRISTAKVALLIQEELGKQELDKELKVVLSNMIQLEKSSVTSKALFFLKNMASFSNPEFYSRLKLE
;
A
#
# COMPACT_ATOMS: atom_id res chain seq x y z
N MET A 1 -18.72 8.15 -35.20
CA MET A 1 -17.33 8.13 -34.71
C MET A 1 -17.40 8.00 -33.21
N GLU A 2 -17.35 6.77 -32.70
CA GLU A 2 -17.16 6.54 -31.26
C GLU A 2 -15.77 7.08 -30.92
N ARG A 3 -15.71 8.11 -30.08
CA ARG A 3 -14.44 8.50 -29.45
C ARG A 3 -13.93 7.29 -28.68
N SER A 4 -12.63 7.04 -28.73
CA SER A 4 -12.06 5.94 -27.95
C SER A 4 -12.32 6.22 -26.47
N ARG A 5 -12.81 5.24 -25.70
CA ARG A 5 -13.01 5.36 -24.23
C ARG A 5 -11.76 5.88 -23.49
N PHE A 6 -10.58 5.68 -24.08
CA PHE A 6 -9.32 6.26 -23.64
C PHE A 6 -9.29 7.79 -23.73
N GLU A 7 -9.82 8.37 -24.82
CA GLU A 7 -9.88 9.82 -24.98
C GLU A 7 -10.75 10.43 -23.88
N GLU A 8 -11.83 9.79 -23.45
CA GLU A 8 -12.70 10.29 -22.37
C GLU A 8 -11.97 10.39 -21.01
N MET A 9 -11.15 9.41 -20.62
CA MET A 9 -10.32 9.49 -19.40
C MET A 9 -9.33 10.67 -19.43
N PHE A 10 -8.84 11.00 -20.62
CA PHE A 10 -7.90 12.10 -20.83
C PHE A 10 -8.60 13.44 -21.19
N GLN A 11 -9.89 13.42 -21.56
CA GLN A 11 -10.68 14.57 -22.01
C GLN A 11 -11.92 14.88 -21.15
N LEU A 12 -12.11 14.27 -19.97
CA LEU A 12 -13.09 14.75 -18.98
C LEU A 12 -13.02 16.29 -18.98
N GLN A 13 -14.13 16.95 -19.37
CA GLN A 13 -14.17 18.36 -19.76
C GLN A 13 -13.73 19.33 -18.64
N SER A 14 -13.44 18.82 -17.45
CA SER A 14 -12.90 19.52 -16.28
C SER A 14 -11.36 19.55 -16.18
N SER A 15 -10.63 18.65 -16.84
CA SER A 15 -9.18 18.54 -16.66
C SER A 15 -8.43 19.33 -17.73
N HIS A 16 -7.78 20.42 -17.33
CA HIS A 16 -6.97 21.27 -18.21
C HIS A 16 -5.62 20.64 -18.62
N LEU A 17 -5.32 19.42 -18.17
CA LEU A 17 -4.04 18.75 -18.43
C LEU A 17 -4.05 18.00 -19.76
N THR A 18 -3.00 18.21 -20.54
CA THR A 18 -2.67 17.39 -21.71
C THR A 18 -2.33 15.95 -21.32
N THR A 19 -2.35 15.03 -22.29
CA THR A 19 -1.93 13.64 -22.06
C THR A 19 -0.50 13.55 -21.50
N GLN A 20 0.41 14.41 -21.95
CA GLN A 20 1.79 14.40 -21.47
C GLN A 20 1.89 14.89 -20.02
N GLU A 21 1.15 15.95 -19.65
CA GLU A 21 1.11 16.44 -18.27
C GLU A 21 0.48 15.42 -17.33
N LYS A 22 -0.57 14.71 -17.76
CA LYS A 22 -1.17 13.61 -16.99
C LYS A 22 -0.17 12.47 -16.73
N LEU A 23 0.60 12.09 -17.73
CA LEU A 23 1.65 11.05 -17.59
C LEU A 23 2.77 11.52 -16.64
N GLN A 24 3.20 12.78 -16.75
CA GLN A 24 4.20 13.37 -15.86
C GLN A 24 3.68 13.46 -14.42
N LEU A 25 2.44 13.91 -14.22
CA LEU A 25 1.81 13.95 -12.92
C LEU A 25 1.73 12.54 -12.30
N PHE A 26 1.21 11.57 -13.05
CA PHE A 26 1.05 10.20 -12.60
C PHE A 26 2.39 9.60 -12.16
N THR A 27 3.43 9.74 -13.00
CA THR A 27 4.77 9.26 -12.66
C THR A 27 5.35 10.00 -11.45
N SER A 28 5.14 11.32 -11.32
CA SER A 28 5.62 12.09 -10.14
C SER A 28 4.94 11.73 -8.82
N VAL A 29 3.74 11.14 -8.87
CA VAL A 29 3.00 10.69 -7.69
C VAL A 29 3.41 9.25 -7.36
N PHE A 30 3.35 8.35 -8.32
CA PHE A 30 3.71 6.94 -8.17
C PHE A 30 5.19 6.72 -8.52
N ALA A 31 6.08 7.35 -7.75
CA ALA A 31 7.52 7.41 -8.00
C ALA A 31 8.30 6.18 -7.49
N GLY A 32 7.95 5.00 -8.01
CA GLY A 32 8.72 3.77 -7.83
C GLY A 32 9.80 3.58 -8.90
N ARG A 33 10.17 2.33 -9.20
CA ARG A 33 11.15 2.02 -10.26
C ARG A 33 10.59 2.21 -11.66
N TYR A 34 11.42 2.79 -12.54
CA TYR A 34 11.13 2.93 -13.98
C TYR A 34 12.00 2.06 -14.87
N ASP A 35 13.11 1.53 -14.35
CA ASP A 35 13.97 0.60 -15.06
C ASP A 35 13.33 -0.79 -15.21
N VAL A 36 12.27 -1.06 -14.46
CA VAL A 36 11.44 -2.27 -14.53
C VAL A 36 10.00 -1.96 -14.14
N TYR A 37 9.05 -2.70 -14.68
CA TYR A 37 7.66 -2.74 -14.18
C TYR A 37 7.18 -4.19 -14.10
N ALA A 38 6.05 -4.43 -13.43
CA ALA A 38 5.43 -5.73 -13.42
C ALA A 38 4.17 -5.77 -14.29
N LYS A 39 3.94 -6.89 -14.97
CA LYS A 39 2.71 -7.12 -15.75
C LYS A 39 1.94 -8.28 -15.17
N ASN A 40 0.61 -8.16 -15.14
CA ASN A 40 -0.23 -9.27 -14.73
C ASN A 40 -0.34 -10.35 -15.82
N PHE A 41 -0.61 -11.58 -15.39
CA PHE A 41 -1.14 -12.65 -16.20
C PHE A 41 -2.07 -13.54 -15.39
N ILE A 42 -2.87 -14.31 -16.11
CA ILE A 42 -3.73 -15.34 -15.52
C ILE A 42 -2.96 -16.65 -15.61
N ASN A 43 -2.69 -17.28 -14.47
CA ASN A 43 -2.03 -18.57 -14.44
C ASN A 43 -2.99 -19.70 -14.86
N GLU A 44 -2.48 -20.92 -14.96
CA GLU A 44 -3.27 -22.09 -15.40
C GLU A 44 -4.48 -22.38 -14.48
N GLN A 45 -4.45 -21.92 -13.22
CA GLN A 45 -5.53 -22.06 -12.24
C GLN A 45 -6.53 -20.90 -12.28
N GLY A 46 -6.39 -19.96 -13.22
CA GLY A 46 -7.26 -18.79 -13.32
C GLY A 46 -6.93 -17.66 -12.33
N LYS A 47 -5.86 -17.78 -11.53
CA LYS A 47 -5.44 -16.74 -10.58
C LYS A 47 -4.59 -15.68 -11.29
N ILE A 48 -4.79 -14.43 -10.90
CA ILE A 48 -4.00 -13.30 -11.42
C ILE A 48 -2.70 -13.21 -10.63
N GLN A 49 -1.58 -13.19 -11.34
CA GLN A 49 -0.25 -12.99 -10.77
C GLN A 49 0.49 -11.91 -11.53
N TYR A 50 1.40 -11.22 -10.85
CA TYR A 50 2.25 -10.20 -11.44
C TYR A 50 3.70 -10.67 -11.49
N PHE A 51 4.37 -10.39 -12.59
CA PHE A 51 5.77 -10.73 -12.77
C PHE A 51 6.55 -9.55 -13.37
N PRO A 52 7.84 -9.39 -13.03
CA PRO A 52 8.70 -8.40 -13.68
C PRO A 52 8.65 -8.56 -15.20
N SER A 53 8.56 -7.44 -15.91
CA SER A 53 8.56 -7.43 -17.37
C SER A 53 9.99 -7.55 -17.88
N TYR A 54 10.36 -8.75 -18.33
CA TYR A 54 11.67 -9.04 -18.87
C TYR A 54 11.73 -8.80 -20.39
N ASP A 55 12.93 -8.52 -20.90
CA ASP A 55 13.17 -8.43 -22.35
C ASP A 55 12.97 -9.77 -23.07
N TYR A 56 12.66 -9.70 -24.36
CA TYR A 56 12.41 -10.89 -25.17
C TYR A 56 13.61 -11.86 -25.13
N GLY A 57 13.34 -13.15 -24.95
CA GLY A 57 14.37 -14.19 -24.86
C GLY A 57 14.94 -14.43 -23.46
N TRP A 58 14.50 -13.69 -22.42
CA TRP A 58 15.02 -13.81 -21.05
C TRP A 58 15.00 -15.23 -20.46
N LYS A 59 14.02 -16.06 -20.87
CA LYS A 59 13.90 -17.46 -20.39
C LYS A 59 15.12 -18.32 -20.78
N GLN A 60 15.87 -17.92 -21.80
CA GLN A 60 17.07 -18.60 -22.28
C GLN A 60 18.35 -18.06 -21.62
N LEU A 61 18.24 -17.00 -20.81
CA LEU A 61 19.36 -16.34 -20.15
C LEU A 61 19.42 -16.74 -18.67
N PRO A 62 20.65 -16.89 -18.12
CA PRO A 62 20.82 -17.05 -16.68
C PRO A 62 20.35 -15.77 -15.96
N PRO A 63 19.85 -15.85 -14.70
CA PRO A 63 19.26 -14.73 -13.97
C PRO A 63 20.09 -13.44 -14.01
N GLU A 64 21.39 -13.55 -13.79
CA GLU A 64 22.36 -12.45 -13.79
C GLU A 64 22.54 -11.72 -15.13
N LYS A 65 22.06 -12.30 -16.24
CA LYS A 65 22.11 -11.69 -17.58
C LYS A 65 20.73 -11.24 -18.08
N ARG A 66 19.68 -11.42 -17.28
CA ARG A 66 18.33 -10.98 -17.66
C ARG A 66 18.24 -9.46 -17.56
N SER A 67 17.62 -8.85 -18.55
CA SER A 67 17.31 -7.43 -18.58
C SER A 67 15.79 -7.21 -18.55
N PHE A 68 15.40 -5.99 -18.20
CA PHE A 68 14.01 -5.62 -17.94
C PHE A 68 13.54 -4.57 -18.93
N GLN A 69 12.24 -4.63 -19.21
CA GLN A 69 11.54 -3.58 -19.93
C GLN A 69 11.28 -2.41 -18.99
N THR A 70 11.51 -1.20 -19.49
CA THR A 70 11.31 0.03 -18.73
C THR A 70 9.85 0.46 -18.71
N LEU A 71 9.44 1.11 -17.62
CA LEU A 71 8.10 1.70 -17.48
C LEU A 71 8.02 2.99 -18.32
N THR A 72 7.57 2.84 -19.58
CA THR A 72 7.47 3.95 -20.53
C THR A 72 6.07 4.56 -20.57
N ASN A 73 5.95 5.76 -21.15
CA ASN A 73 4.64 6.38 -21.42
C ASN A 73 3.70 5.49 -22.25
N SER A 74 4.21 4.67 -23.17
CA SER A 74 3.39 3.72 -23.92
C SER A 74 2.86 2.59 -23.03
N VAL A 75 3.66 2.08 -22.10
CA VAL A 75 3.23 1.06 -21.13
C VAL A 75 2.13 1.62 -20.23
N LEU A 76 2.30 2.84 -19.70
CA LEU A 76 1.25 3.51 -18.91
C LEU A 76 -0.02 3.76 -19.71
N LYS A 77 0.08 4.18 -20.97
CA LYS A 77 -1.10 4.31 -21.84
C LYS A 77 -1.83 2.97 -22.01
N SER A 78 -1.12 1.86 -22.16
CA SER A 78 -1.73 0.52 -22.24
C SER A 78 -2.46 0.14 -20.94
N HIS A 79 -1.92 0.56 -19.79
CA HIS A 79 -2.54 0.37 -18.48
C HIS A 79 -3.89 1.08 -18.38
N PHE A 80 -3.89 2.38 -18.70
CA PHE A 80 -5.09 3.20 -18.65
C PHE A 80 -6.16 2.76 -19.66
N ARG A 81 -5.75 2.16 -20.80
CA ARG A 81 -6.69 1.56 -21.77
C ARG A 81 -7.26 0.22 -21.33
N GLY A 82 -6.72 -0.38 -20.29
CA GLY A 82 -7.07 -1.71 -19.84
C GLY A 82 -6.45 -2.85 -20.66
N GLU A 83 -5.52 -2.54 -21.57
CA GLU A 83 -4.80 -3.52 -22.40
C GLU A 83 -3.80 -4.36 -21.56
N ALA A 84 -3.35 -3.81 -20.44
CA ALA A 84 -2.52 -4.48 -19.44
C ALA A 84 -2.89 -4.00 -18.03
N ALA A 85 -2.64 -4.82 -17.00
CA ALA A 85 -2.53 -4.31 -15.63
C ALA A 85 -1.05 -4.26 -15.27
N ILE A 86 -0.60 -3.09 -14.81
CA ILE A 86 0.79 -2.78 -14.57
C ILE A 86 0.97 -2.57 -13.07
N GLY A 87 1.95 -3.23 -12.49
CA GLY A 87 2.41 -2.98 -11.13
C GLY A 87 3.74 -2.23 -11.13
N ILE A 88 3.98 -1.50 -10.05
CA ILE A 88 5.20 -0.74 -9.82
C ILE A 88 5.94 -1.30 -8.60
N PHE A 89 7.26 -1.36 -8.69
CA PHE A 89 8.12 -1.69 -7.56
C PHE A 89 8.41 -0.41 -6.78
N PRO A 90 8.00 -0.31 -5.50
CA PRO A 90 8.05 0.95 -4.75
C PRO A 90 9.46 1.31 -4.29
N MET A 91 10.31 0.31 -4.04
CA MET A 91 11.67 0.49 -3.54
C MET A 91 12.69 0.69 -4.68
N HIS A 92 13.50 1.73 -4.56
CA HIS A 92 14.65 2.03 -5.41
C HIS A 92 15.87 1.18 -5.04
N LEU A 93 16.89 1.18 -5.91
CA LEU A 93 18.10 0.36 -5.71
C LEU A 93 18.97 0.79 -4.52
N ASP A 94 18.73 1.98 -3.97
CA ASP A 94 19.38 2.53 -2.78
C ASP A 94 18.54 2.36 -1.51
N ASP A 95 17.60 1.41 -1.53
CA ASP A 95 16.66 1.08 -0.45
C ASP A 95 15.67 2.20 -0.10
N SER A 96 15.59 3.25 -0.92
CA SER A 96 14.67 4.38 -0.71
C SER A 96 13.32 4.19 -1.41
N CYS A 97 12.31 4.94 -0.97
CA CYS A 97 10.97 4.97 -1.58
C CYS A 97 10.34 6.37 -1.46
N TYR A 98 9.42 6.69 -2.36
CA TYR A 98 8.66 7.95 -2.34
C TYR A 98 7.24 7.81 -1.79
N PHE A 99 6.80 6.58 -1.50
CA PHE A 99 5.50 6.33 -0.93
C PHE A 99 5.49 5.06 -0.09
N LEU A 100 4.50 4.97 0.79
CA LEU A 100 4.10 3.76 1.48
C LEU A 100 2.65 3.46 1.13
N VAL A 101 2.33 2.19 0.92
CA VAL A 101 0.95 1.70 0.82
C VAL A 101 0.69 0.73 1.95
N LEU A 102 -0.43 0.88 2.64
CA LEU A 102 -1.02 -0.17 3.47
C LEU A 102 -2.14 -0.83 2.68
N ASP A 103 -2.10 -2.14 2.57
CA ASP A 103 -3.05 -2.94 1.80
C ASP A 103 -4.03 -3.63 2.76
N LEU A 104 -5.31 -3.33 2.56
CA LEU A 104 -6.42 -3.91 3.32
C LEU A 104 -7.32 -4.70 2.39
N ASP A 105 -7.46 -6.00 2.59
CA ASP A 105 -8.29 -6.88 1.79
C ASP A 105 -9.33 -7.61 2.65
N GLU A 106 -10.56 -7.69 2.14
CA GLU A 106 -11.68 -8.38 2.81
C GLU A 106 -11.97 -7.84 4.24
N GLY A 107 -12.82 -8.54 4.99
CA GLY A 107 -13.07 -8.23 6.40
C GLY A 107 -13.54 -6.79 6.68
N ASP A 108 -12.83 -6.12 7.58
CA ASP A 108 -13.12 -4.79 8.13
C ASP A 108 -12.38 -3.64 7.41
N TRP A 109 -12.02 -3.82 6.13
CA TRP A 109 -11.16 -2.87 5.38
C TRP A 109 -11.66 -1.42 5.39
N LYS A 110 -12.99 -1.21 5.39
CA LYS A 110 -13.57 0.14 5.41
C LYS A 110 -13.30 0.83 6.74
N GLU A 111 -13.69 0.18 7.83
CA GLU A 111 -13.58 0.71 9.18
C GLU A 111 -12.11 0.84 9.60
N ALA A 112 -11.27 -0.13 9.24
CA ALA A 112 -9.83 -0.07 9.46
C ALA A 112 -9.20 1.10 8.67
N GLY A 113 -9.57 1.25 7.40
CA GLY A 113 -9.07 2.33 6.54
C GLY A 113 -9.47 3.73 7.04
N LEU A 114 -10.72 3.92 7.45
CA LEU A 114 -11.19 5.18 8.05
C LEU A 114 -10.50 5.46 9.39
N THR A 115 -10.24 4.44 10.20
CA THR A 115 -9.49 4.59 11.46
C THR A 115 -8.08 5.09 11.18
N ILE A 116 -7.35 4.45 10.27
CA ILE A 116 -5.98 4.83 9.89
C ILE A 116 -5.95 6.26 9.33
N ARG A 117 -6.91 6.61 8.45
CA ARG A 117 -7.02 7.96 7.89
C ARG A 117 -7.22 9.01 8.99
N ARG A 118 -8.08 8.72 9.96
CA ARG A 118 -8.33 9.64 11.08
C ARG A 118 -7.09 9.83 11.95
N ILE A 119 -6.39 8.74 12.30
CA ILE A 119 -5.11 8.80 13.04
C ILE A 119 -4.08 9.67 12.30
N ALA A 120 -3.98 9.53 10.97
CA ALA A 120 -3.10 10.37 10.16
C ALA A 120 -3.53 11.84 10.20
N ARG A 121 -4.83 12.12 10.03
CA ARG A 121 -5.39 13.48 10.02
C ARG A 121 -5.20 14.22 11.34
N GLU A 122 -5.36 13.54 12.47
CA GLU A 122 -5.08 14.08 13.82
C GLU A 122 -3.62 14.54 13.97
N ARG A 123 -2.72 13.99 13.17
CA ARG A 123 -1.28 14.33 13.14
C ARG A 123 -0.92 15.19 11.92
N GLN A 124 -1.92 15.81 11.31
CA GLN A 124 -1.78 16.72 10.17
C GLN A 124 -1.12 16.06 8.95
N MET A 125 -1.45 14.79 8.71
CA MET A 125 -1.05 14.03 7.52
C MET A 125 -2.31 13.53 6.82
N GLU A 126 -2.26 13.40 5.49
CA GLU A 126 -3.37 12.82 4.73
C GLU A 126 -3.05 11.37 4.37
N ALA A 127 -4.06 10.51 4.51
CA ALA A 127 -4.04 9.15 4.01
C ALA A 127 -4.95 9.08 2.78
N HIS A 128 -4.37 8.78 1.62
CA HIS A 128 -5.09 8.79 0.35
C HIS A 128 -5.67 7.40 0.07
N LEU A 129 -7.00 7.32 0.05
CA LEU A 129 -7.74 6.06 -0.04
C LEU A 129 -8.01 5.70 -1.50
N GLU A 130 -7.56 4.53 -1.96
CA GLU A 130 -7.85 3.99 -3.29
C GLU A 130 -8.53 2.62 -3.16
N ILE A 131 -9.68 2.46 -3.82
CA ILE A 131 -10.37 1.16 -3.88
C ILE A 131 -9.52 0.17 -4.66
N SER A 132 -9.22 -0.99 -4.08
CA SER A 132 -8.38 -2.00 -4.74
C SER A 132 -9.03 -2.53 -6.02
N ARG A 133 -8.25 -3.22 -6.84
CA ARG A 133 -8.71 -3.76 -8.13
C ARG A 133 -9.89 -4.73 -8.00
N SER A 134 -10.00 -5.47 -6.89
CA SER A 134 -11.11 -6.39 -6.63
C SER A 134 -12.42 -5.64 -6.32
N GLY A 135 -12.31 -4.41 -5.78
CA GLY A 135 -13.42 -3.63 -5.23
C GLY A 135 -13.80 -4.01 -3.80
N TYR A 136 -13.11 -4.99 -3.21
CA TYR A 136 -13.35 -5.50 -1.85
C TYR A 136 -12.13 -5.30 -0.93
N GLY A 137 -11.31 -4.32 -1.26
CA GLY A 137 -10.15 -3.92 -0.48
C GLY A 137 -9.80 -2.46 -0.73
N LEU A 138 -8.78 -1.99 -0.03
CA LEU A 138 -8.39 -0.59 0.05
C LEU A 138 -6.87 -0.48 0.14
N HIS A 139 -6.29 0.27 -0.79
CA HIS A 139 -4.92 0.73 -0.68
C HIS A 139 -4.92 2.11 0.00
N ILE A 140 -4.16 2.25 1.08
CA ILE A 140 -3.99 3.51 1.80
C ILE A 140 -2.60 4.05 1.47
N TRP A 141 -2.57 5.08 0.62
CA TRP A 141 -1.35 5.68 0.12
C TRP A 141 -0.89 6.83 1.02
N PHE A 142 0.39 6.82 1.36
CA PHE A 142 1.12 7.90 2.00
C PHE A 142 2.29 8.30 1.10
N PHE A 143 2.27 9.53 0.58
CA PHE A 143 3.32 10.03 -0.31
C PHE A 143 4.31 10.89 0.48
N PHE A 144 5.60 10.82 0.16
CA PHE A 144 6.65 11.58 0.83
C PHE A 144 7.15 12.73 -0.04
N GLU A 145 7.57 13.83 0.60
CA GLU A 145 8.11 15.01 -0.11
C GLU A 145 9.43 14.70 -0.83
N GLU A 146 10.20 13.78 -0.25
CA GLU A 146 11.51 13.34 -0.69
C GLU A 146 11.65 11.83 -0.48
N ALA A 147 12.63 11.21 -1.15
CA ALA A 147 12.91 9.80 -0.96
C ALA A 147 13.33 9.55 0.49
N ILE A 148 12.73 8.55 1.14
CA ILE A 148 13.10 8.10 2.48
C ILE A 148 13.51 6.64 2.45
N LEU A 149 14.34 6.22 3.40
CA LEU A 149 14.65 4.79 3.55
C LEU A 149 13.37 3.99 3.75
N SER A 150 13.24 2.88 3.02
CA SER A 150 12.07 1.99 3.08
C SER A 150 11.83 1.46 4.49
N GLN A 151 12.90 1.22 5.26
CA GLN A 151 12.81 0.93 6.69
C GLN A 151 12.03 1.99 7.48
N LYS A 152 12.28 3.29 7.23
CA LYS A 152 11.56 4.38 7.91
C LYS A 152 10.10 4.42 7.48
N ALA A 153 9.82 4.25 6.19
CA ALA A 153 8.45 4.16 5.68
C ALA A 153 7.67 3.02 6.36
N ARG A 154 8.27 1.84 6.49
CA ARG A 154 7.64 0.69 7.15
C ARG A 154 7.44 0.89 8.65
N LEU A 155 8.40 1.50 9.35
CA LEU A 155 8.23 1.87 10.76
C LEU A 155 7.09 2.87 10.95
N PHE A 156 6.97 3.84 10.04
CA PHE A 156 5.87 4.78 10.00
C PHE A 156 4.52 4.07 9.81
N GLY A 157 4.42 3.15 8.84
CA GLY A 157 3.22 2.34 8.62
C GLY A 157 2.83 1.50 9.84
N LYS A 158 3.81 0.80 10.44
CA LYS A 158 3.61 0.02 11.67
C LYS A 158 3.08 0.90 12.81
N LYS A 159 3.65 2.10 12.97
CA LYS A 159 3.20 3.02 14.02
C LYS A 159 1.77 3.50 13.80
N LEU A 160 1.36 3.81 12.57
CA LEU A 160 -0.02 4.13 12.24
C LEU A 160 -0.97 2.98 12.58
N LEU A 161 -0.61 1.75 12.20
CA LEU A 161 -1.39 0.55 12.53
C LEU A 161 -1.49 0.35 14.04
N GLU A 162 -0.39 0.48 14.78
CA GLU A 162 -0.38 0.37 16.24
C GLU A 162 -1.33 1.40 16.89
N LEU A 163 -1.29 2.65 16.45
CA LEU A 163 -2.15 3.71 16.95
C LEU A 163 -3.63 3.46 16.59
N ALA A 164 -3.91 3.02 15.37
CA ALA A 164 -5.26 2.70 14.91
C ALA A 164 -5.86 1.52 15.70
N MET A 165 -5.09 0.46 15.94
CA MET A 165 -5.51 -0.69 16.73
C MET A 165 -5.74 -0.36 18.21
N GLN A 166 -4.94 0.55 18.78
CA GLN A 166 -5.16 1.04 20.15
C GLN A 166 -6.45 1.84 20.30
N GLU A 167 -6.89 2.49 19.23
CA GLU A 167 -8.06 3.34 19.26
C GLU A 167 -9.34 2.57 18.97
N SER A 168 -9.33 1.74 17.93
CA SER A 168 -10.50 1.01 17.43
C SER A 168 -10.44 -0.46 17.82
N MET A 169 -10.54 -0.75 19.11
CA MET A 169 -10.34 -2.11 19.67
C MET A 169 -11.48 -3.09 19.36
N GLN A 170 -12.56 -2.62 18.73
CA GLN A 170 -13.62 -3.48 18.19
C GLN A 170 -13.28 -3.99 16.78
N LEU A 171 -12.36 -3.32 16.09
CA LEU A 171 -11.85 -3.76 14.78
C LEU A 171 -10.78 -4.82 15.01
N SER A 172 -10.84 -5.88 14.22
CA SER A 172 -9.84 -6.94 14.29
C SER A 172 -8.58 -6.55 13.53
N PHE A 173 -8.69 -5.67 12.54
CA PHE A 173 -7.66 -5.39 11.54
C PHE A 173 -7.24 -6.67 10.81
N ASP A 174 -8.12 -7.68 10.75
CA ASP A 174 -7.88 -8.90 9.98
C ASP A 174 -7.82 -8.61 8.48
N SER A 175 -8.35 -7.46 8.05
CA SER A 175 -8.22 -6.98 6.69
C SER A 175 -6.79 -6.59 6.30
N PHE A 176 -5.88 -6.33 7.24
CA PHE A 176 -4.51 -5.93 6.88
C PHE A 176 -3.72 -7.09 6.25
N ASP A 177 -3.44 -7.00 4.95
CA ASP A 177 -2.71 -8.02 4.18
C ASP A 177 -1.21 -7.70 4.10
N GLY A 178 -0.86 -6.42 3.90
CA GLY A 178 0.53 -6.06 3.69
C GLY A 178 0.85 -4.57 3.64
N MET A 179 2.14 -4.30 3.44
CA MET A 179 2.65 -2.95 3.20
C MET A 179 3.66 -2.95 2.06
N PHE A 180 3.69 -1.86 1.30
CA PHE A 180 4.58 -1.67 0.15
C PHE A 180 5.33 -0.34 0.32
N PRO A 181 6.67 -0.32 0.43
CA PRO A 181 7.62 -1.44 0.38
C PRO A 181 7.39 -2.54 1.43
N ASN A 182 7.63 -3.80 1.06
CA ASN A 182 7.40 -4.94 1.98
C ASN A 182 8.62 -5.25 2.87
N GLN A 183 9.79 -4.76 2.47
CA GLN A 183 11.09 -5.04 3.07
C GLN A 183 11.86 -3.76 3.41
N ASP A 184 12.89 -3.89 4.24
CA ASP A 184 13.71 -2.75 4.68
C ASP A 184 14.88 -2.45 3.74
N VAL A 185 15.38 -3.49 3.07
CA VAL A 185 16.57 -3.50 2.22
C VAL A 185 16.29 -4.40 1.03
N LEU A 186 16.73 -4.00 -0.16
CA LEU A 186 16.65 -4.79 -1.37
C LEU A 186 17.80 -5.81 -1.42
N PRO A 187 17.54 -7.13 -1.40
CA PRO A 187 18.60 -8.10 -1.62
C PRO A 187 19.21 -7.93 -3.01
N LYS A 188 20.52 -8.16 -3.12
CA LYS A 188 21.24 -7.97 -4.39
C LYS A 188 20.65 -8.85 -5.48
N GLY A 189 20.15 -8.22 -6.55
CA GLY A 189 19.60 -8.92 -7.71
C GLY A 189 18.15 -9.37 -7.55
N GLU A 190 17.48 -8.99 -6.46
CA GLU A 190 16.06 -9.28 -6.23
C GLU A 190 15.18 -8.05 -6.43
N PHE A 191 13.87 -8.27 -6.36
CA PHE A 191 12.83 -7.24 -6.39
C PHE A 191 12.13 -7.18 -5.04
N ASP A 192 11.67 -5.99 -4.68
CA ASP A 192 10.59 -5.85 -3.69
C ASP A 192 9.29 -6.44 -4.27
N ASN A 193 8.28 -6.64 -3.44
CA ASN A 193 6.94 -6.86 -3.97
C ASN A 193 6.45 -5.59 -4.68
N LEU A 194 5.73 -5.80 -5.77
CA LEU A 194 5.05 -4.74 -6.50
C LEU A 194 3.70 -4.38 -5.86
N ILE A 195 3.24 -3.17 -6.13
CA ILE A 195 1.84 -2.77 -5.94
C ILE A 195 1.22 -2.49 -7.31
N SER A 196 -0.04 -2.89 -7.53
CA SER A 196 -0.76 -2.56 -8.77
C SER A 196 -0.94 -1.04 -8.88
N LEU A 197 -0.67 -0.47 -10.05
CA LEU A 197 -0.95 0.95 -10.28
C LEU A 197 -2.47 1.21 -10.34
N PRO A 198 -2.92 2.39 -9.88
CA PRO A 198 -4.30 2.81 -10.02
C PRO A 198 -4.63 3.25 -11.45
N PHE A 199 -5.92 3.44 -11.71
CA PHE A 199 -6.49 3.85 -13.00
C PHE A 199 -6.41 2.81 -14.11
N GLN A 200 -6.51 1.52 -13.76
CA GLN A 200 -6.53 0.44 -14.73
C GLN A 200 -7.87 0.44 -15.48
N GLY A 201 -7.85 0.54 -16.81
CA GLY A 201 -9.02 0.81 -17.67
C GLY A 201 -10.38 0.30 -17.18
N GLU A 202 -10.63 -1.01 -17.27
CA GLU A 202 -11.95 -1.57 -16.91
C GLU A 202 -12.26 -1.43 -15.41
N ALA A 203 -11.26 -1.62 -14.54
CA ALA A 203 -11.45 -1.44 -13.10
C ALA A 203 -11.85 0.01 -12.77
N TYR A 204 -11.20 0.99 -13.40
CA TYR A 204 -11.51 2.42 -13.28
C TYR A 204 -12.97 2.71 -13.63
N HIS A 205 -13.47 2.16 -14.74
CA HIS A 205 -14.86 2.35 -15.16
C HIS A 205 -15.88 1.72 -14.20
N GLN A 206 -15.45 0.72 -13.42
CA GLN A 206 -16.27 0.10 -12.37
C GLN A 206 -16.14 0.80 -11.01
N GLY A 207 -15.48 1.97 -10.93
CA GLY A 207 -15.25 2.68 -9.68
C GLY A 207 -14.21 2.01 -8.77
N ARG A 208 -13.31 1.22 -9.36
CA ARG A 208 -12.19 0.56 -8.67
C ARG A 208 -10.87 1.10 -9.19
N THR A 209 -9.79 0.88 -8.47
CA THR A 209 -8.49 1.49 -8.78
C THR A 209 -8.55 3.02 -8.84
N VAL A 210 -9.47 3.63 -8.09
CA VAL A 210 -9.73 5.08 -8.05
C VAL A 210 -9.65 5.58 -6.62
N PHE A 211 -9.24 6.83 -6.46
CA PHE A 211 -9.24 7.49 -5.16
C PHE A 211 -10.65 7.90 -4.74
N VAL A 212 -10.92 7.76 -3.44
CA VAL A 212 -12.24 7.96 -2.85
C VAL A 212 -12.19 8.83 -1.60
N ASP A 213 -13.33 9.45 -1.28
CA ASP A 213 -13.52 10.20 -0.04
C ASP A 213 -13.81 9.30 1.18
N GLU A 214 -14.15 9.91 2.31
CA GLU A 214 -14.48 9.22 3.56
C GLU A 214 -15.81 8.43 3.51
N HIS A 215 -16.61 8.64 2.48
CA HIS A 215 -17.83 7.88 2.19
C HIS A 215 -17.60 6.83 1.08
N PHE A 216 -16.32 6.58 0.74
CA PHE A 216 -15.90 5.69 -0.34
C PHE A 216 -16.51 6.05 -1.70
N GLN A 217 -16.83 7.33 -1.91
CA GLN A 217 -17.28 7.84 -3.20
C GLN A 217 -16.06 8.25 -4.03
N PRO A 218 -15.95 7.82 -5.29
CA PRO A 218 -14.88 8.28 -6.18
C PRO A 218 -14.90 9.80 -6.33
N TYR A 219 -13.72 10.43 -6.21
CA TYR A 219 -13.59 11.85 -6.56
C TYR A 219 -13.96 12.06 -8.03
N GLU A 220 -14.75 13.11 -8.30
CA GLU A 220 -15.26 13.42 -9.64
C GLU A 220 -14.15 13.60 -10.68
N ASP A 221 -13.06 14.28 -10.28
CA ASP A 221 -11.87 14.47 -11.12
C ASP A 221 -10.64 13.86 -10.44
N GLN A 222 -10.36 12.61 -10.79
CA GLN A 222 -9.21 11.86 -10.29
C GLN A 222 -7.88 12.52 -10.63
N TRP A 223 -7.77 13.22 -11.76
CA TRP A 223 -6.54 13.92 -12.15
C TRP A 223 -6.30 15.15 -11.30
N ARG A 224 -7.36 15.94 -11.04
CA ARG A 224 -7.30 17.05 -10.10
C ARG A 224 -6.92 16.57 -8.71
N TYR A 225 -7.50 15.44 -8.26
CA TYR A 225 -7.13 14.85 -6.98
C TYR A 225 -5.63 14.52 -6.90
N LEU A 226 -5.04 13.94 -7.95
CA LEU A 226 -3.59 13.70 -8.00
C LEU A 226 -2.75 14.98 -7.90
N GLN A 227 -3.22 16.12 -8.43
CA GLN A 227 -2.53 17.40 -8.29
C GLN A 227 -2.57 17.95 -6.86
N GLU A 228 -3.60 17.59 -6.09
CA GLU A 228 -3.86 18.07 -4.73
C GLU A 228 -3.33 17.11 -3.65
N ILE A 229 -2.68 16.00 -4.04
CA ILE A 229 -2.08 15.03 -3.11
C ILE A 229 -1.13 15.75 -2.14
N GLN A 230 -1.35 15.48 -0.85
CA GLN A 230 -0.48 15.99 0.20
C GLN A 230 0.66 15.02 0.43
N ARG A 231 1.88 15.55 0.39
CA ARG A 231 3.10 14.80 0.69
C ARG A 231 3.49 15.04 2.14
N ILE A 232 4.09 14.02 2.75
CA ILE A 232 4.52 14.01 4.14
C ILE A 232 6.02 14.26 4.19
N SER A 233 6.44 15.23 4.99
CA SER A 233 7.84 15.55 5.20
C SER A 233 8.55 14.47 6.02
N THR A 234 9.86 14.32 5.82
CA THR A 234 10.70 13.44 6.64
C THR A 234 10.62 13.74 8.13
N ALA A 235 10.43 15.02 8.50
CA ALA A 235 10.24 15.44 9.88
C ALA A 235 8.96 14.88 10.49
N LYS A 236 7.83 14.93 9.77
CA LYS A 236 6.56 14.34 10.24
C LYS A 236 6.65 12.83 10.37
N VAL A 237 7.31 12.16 9.42
CA VAL A 237 7.60 10.72 9.50
C VAL A 237 8.38 10.39 10.77
N ALA A 238 9.46 11.12 11.05
CA ALA A 238 10.29 10.90 12.24
C ALA A 238 9.54 11.16 13.54
N LEU A 239 8.73 12.23 13.59
CA LEU A 239 7.89 12.56 14.75
C LEU A 239 6.89 11.45 15.07
N LEU A 240 6.22 10.90 14.05
CA LEU A 240 5.29 9.79 14.27
C LEU A 240 6.04 8.56 14.80
N ILE A 241 7.15 8.16 14.18
CA ILE A 241 7.91 6.96 14.59
C ILE A 241 8.35 7.05 16.06
N GLN A 242 8.70 8.25 16.52
CA GLN A 242 9.11 8.51 17.91
C GLN A 242 7.94 8.67 18.88
N GLU A 243 6.70 8.68 18.41
CA GLU A 243 5.52 8.77 19.27
C GLU A 243 5.46 7.55 20.19
N GLU A 244 5.69 7.82 21.48
CA GLU A 244 5.52 6.83 22.52
C GLU A 244 4.02 6.56 22.70
N LEU A 245 3.66 5.28 22.64
CA LEU A 245 2.35 4.83 23.08
C LEU A 245 2.30 5.09 24.59
N GLY A 246 1.45 6.02 25.02
CA GLY A 246 1.41 6.48 26.42
C GLY A 246 1.42 5.32 27.42
N LYS A 247 2.21 5.46 28.50
CA LYS A 247 2.27 4.47 29.59
C LYS A 247 0.87 4.21 30.13
N GLN A 248 0.46 2.95 30.11
CA GLN A 248 -0.86 2.54 30.56
C GLN A 248 -0.83 2.23 32.05
N GLU A 249 -1.60 2.97 32.83
CA GLU A 249 -1.96 2.52 34.17
C GLU A 249 -3.04 1.45 34.04
N LEU A 250 -2.81 0.31 34.69
CA LEU A 250 -3.86 -0.67 34.92
C LEU A 250 -4.86 -0.04 35.87
N ASP A 251 -6.07 0.17 35.38
CA ASP A 251 -7.19 0.69 36.15
C ASP A 251 -7.78 -0.36 37.11
N LYS A 252 -7.38 -1.63 36.97
CA LYS A 252 -7.84 -2.77 37.77
C LYS A 252 -6.72 -3.78 38.02
N GLU A 253 -6.85 -4.54 39.11
CA GLU A 253 -6.03 -5.72 39.33
C GLU A 253 -6.22 -6.75 38.21
N LEU A 254 -5.10 -7.12 37.59
CA LEU A 254 -5.04 -8.10 36.52
C LEU A 254 -5.22 -9.50 37.09
N LYS A 255 -6.32 -10.17 36.74
CA LYS A 255 -6.53 -11.57 37.11
C LYS A 255 -5.83 -12.48 36.12
N VAL A 256 -4.72 -13.05 36.55
CA VAL A 256 -3.87 -13.94 35.74
C VAL A 256 -3.89 -15.35 36.32
N VAL A 257 -4.15 -16.34 35.47
CA VAL A 257 -3.92 -17.75 35.80
C VAL A 257 -2.69 -18.23 35.03
N LEU A 258 -1.68 -18.66 35.79
CA LEU A 258 -0.44 -19.20 35.25
C LEU A 258 -0.49 -20.74 35.27
N SER A 259 -0.38 -21.35 34.09
CA SER A 259 -0.30 -22.80 33.92
C SER A 259 0.68 -23.13 32.78
N ASN A 260 0.32 -24.06 31.88
CA ASN A 260 1.00 -24.23 30.60
C ASN A 260 0.74 -23.07 29.63
N MET A 261 -0.17 -22.14 29.97
CA MET A 261 -0.41 -20.89 29.27
C MET A 261 -0.58 -19.74 30.30
N ILE A 262 -0.42 -18.50 29.84
CA ILE A 262 -0.81 -17.30 30.60
C ILE A 262 -2.25 -16.95 30.20
N GLN A 263 -3.19 -17.14 31.12
CA GLN A 263 -4.61 -16.83 30.89
C GLN A 263 -5.00 -15.53 31.60
N LEU A 264 -5.74 -14.68 30.89
CA LEU A 264 -6.14 -13.34 31.34
C LEU A 264 -7.66 -13.23 31.24
N GLU A 265 -8.32 -12.79 32.30
CA GLU A 265 -9.76 -12.51 32.25
C GLU A 265 -10.00 -11.20 31.47
N LYS A 266 -10.59 -11.27 30.27
CA LYS A 266 -10.78 -10.09 29.40
C LYS A 266 -11.54 -8.94 30.07
N SER A 267 -12.43 -9.24 31.02
CA SER A 267 -13.19 -8.27 31.81
C SER A 267 -12.33 -7.45 32.78
N SER A 268 -11.13 -7.95 33.13
CA SER A 268 -10.21 -7.37 34.12
C SER A 268 -9.16 -6.45 33.49
N VAL A 269 -9.17 -6.28 32.17
CA VAL A 269 -8.14 -5.57 31.42
C VAL A 269 -8.81 -4.55 30.52
N THR A 270 -8.35 -3.30 30.53
CA THR A 270 -8.79 -2.34 29.50
C THR A 270 -8.43 -2.88 28.13
N SER A 271 -9.22 -2.55 27.13
CA SER A 271 -8.98 -3.02 25.78
C SER A 271 -7.63 -2.50 25.21
N LYS A 272 -7.10 -1.36 25.69
CA LYS A 272 -5.75 -0.88 25.35
C LYS A 272 -4.64 -1.69 26.03
N ALA A 273 -4.82 -2.07 27.30
CA ALA A 273 -3.91 -2.99 27.97
C ALA A 273 -3.94 -4.40 27.35
N LEU A 274 -5.11 -4.85 26.84
CA LEU A 274 -5.22 -6.10 26.11
C LEU A 274 -4.42 -6.07 24.78
N PHE A 275 -4.46 -4.96 24.05
CA PHE A 275 -3.63 -4.76 22.86
C PHE A 275 -2.14 -4.82 23.19
N PHE A 276 -1.71 -4.11 24.25
CA PHE A 276 -0.32 -4.13 24.70
C PHE A 276 0.14 -5.56 25.06
N LEU A 277 -0.69 -6.32 25.79
CA LEU A 277 -0.40 -7.72 26.13
C LEU A 277 -0.33 -8.62 24.89
N LYS A 278 -1.24 -8.44 23.91
CA LYS A 278 -1.18 -9.16 22.63
C LYS A 278 0.11 -8.87 21.87
N ASN A 279 0.51 -7.60 21.78
CA ASN A 279 1.75 -7.22 21.11
C ASN A 279 2.98 -7.78 21.82
N MET A 280 3.03 -7.73 23.15
CA MET A 280 4.11 -8.38 23.93
C MET A 280 4.17 -9.89 23.73
N ALA A 281 3.01 -10.53 23.57
CA ALA A 281 2.91 -11.97 23.31
C ALA A 281 3.13 -12.35 21.84
N SER A 282 3.24 -11.37 20.93
CA SER A 282 3.47 -11.59 19.51
C SER A 282 4.97 -11.58 19.24
N PHE A 283 5.50 -12.73 18.83
CA PHE A 283 6.89 -12.90 18.45
C PHE A 283 6.98 -13.34 17.00
N SER A 284 8.07 -12.93 16.33
CA SER A 284 8.37 -13.39 14.98
C SER A 284 8.40 -14.91 14.93
N ASN A 285 7.81 -15.51 13.89
CA ASN A 285 7.87 -16.95 13.63
C ASN A 285 8.95 -17.21 12.57
N PRO A 286 10.19 -17.57 12.95
CA PRO A 286 11.29 -17.73 12.01
C PRO A 286 11.04 -18.85 11.00
N GLU A 287 10.29 -19.89 11.37
CA GLU A 287 9.98 -21.01 10.48
C GLU A 287 9.05 -20.59 9.33
N PHE A 288 8.07 -19.73 9.59
CA PHE A 288 7.18 -19.20 8.55
C PHE A 288 7.96 -18.45 7.48
N TYR A 289 8.84 -17.54 7.89
CA TYR A 289 9.70 -16.78 6.96
C TYR A 289 10.74 -17.65 6.23
N SER A 290 11.20 -18.73 6.85
CA SER A 290 12.12 -19.67 6.21
C SER A 290 11.44 -20.48 5.10
N ARG A 291 10.14 -20.79 5.25
CA ARG A 291 9.35 -21.49 4.24
C ARG A 291 8.94 -20.59 3.07
N LEU A 292 8.71 -19.29 3.32
CA LEU A 292 8.45 -18.28 2.27
C LEU A 292 9.63 -18.04 1.31
N LYS A 293 10.87 -18.34 1.72
CA LYS A 293 12.07 -18.21 0.86
C LYS A 293 12.32 -19.41 -0.06
N LEU A 294 11.46 -20.44 0.01
CA LEU A 294 11.65 -21.73 -0.67
C LEU A 294 10.63 -22.00 -1.79
N GLU A 295 9.75 -21.05 -2.09
CA GLU A 295 8.83 -21.09 -3.25
C GLU A 295 9.21 -20.04 -4.30
#